data_AF-A0A1S9ATN0-F1
#
_entry.id   AF-A0A1S9ATN0-F1
#
_cell.length_a   1.000
_cell.length_b   1.000
_cell.length_c   1.000
_cell.angle_alpha   90.00
_cell.angle_beta   90.00
_cell.angle_gamma   90.00
#
_symmetry.space_group_name_H-M   'P 1'
#
loop_
_entity.id
_entity.type
_entity.pdbx_description
1 polymer ?
#
loop_
_entity_poly.entity_id
_entity_poly.type
_entity_poly.pdbx_seq_one_letter_code
_entity_poly.pdbx_strand_id
1 'polypeptide(L)'
;MNRNFWLLRGLRFLLAIVAFIALASFVVMALWNWLMPAIFGLPLLTFWQALGLLVLSKILFGGFRGGPPGGRAAWKAKAQEHWRNKMESRMQGMSEEEREKFRQKMRRCSPPWSRMPEPQVHPTQTAPTE
;
A
#
# COMPACT_ATOMS: atom_id res chain seq x y z
N MET A 1 8.52 -17.84 -11.52
CA MET A 1 8.15 -16.89 -10.45
C MET A 1 7.64 -17.70 -9.25
N ASN A 2 8.44 -17.82 -8.19
CA ASN A 2 8.26 -18.86 -7.17
C ASN A 2 7.12 -18.51 -6.20
N ARG A 3 5.95 -19.15 -6.39
CA ARG A 3 4.74 -18.99 -5.56
C ARG A 3 5.00 -19.20 -4.06
N ASN A 4 5.98 -20.04 -3.72
CA ASN A 4 6.36 -20.36 -2.34
C ASN A 4 6.81 -19.13 -1.52
N PHE A 5 7.44 -18.12 -2.15
CA PHE A 5 7.87 -16.91 -1.44
C PHE A 5 6.67 -16.03 -1.03
N TRP A 6 5.63 -16.00 -1.85
CA TRP A 6 4.38 -15.27 -1.53
C TRP A 6 3.58 -15.99 -0.45
N LEU A 7 3.56 -17.33 -0.47
CA LEU A 7 2.95 -18.15 0.57
C LEU A 7 3.68 -18.02 1.93
N LEU A 8 5.01 -18.11 1.95
CA LEU A 8 5.80 -17.88 3.18
C LEU A 8 5.57 -16.48 3.75
N ARG A 9 5.53 -15.47 2.87
CA ARG A 9 5.30 -14.08 3.28
C ARG A 9 3.88 -13.89 3.82
N GLY A 10 2.87 -14.46 3.17
CA GLY A 10 1.49 -14.47 3.68
C GLY A 10 1.35 -15.17 5.02
N LEU A 11 1.96 -16.35 5.17
CA LEU A 11 1.94 -17.13 6.41
C LEU A 11 2.59 -16.37 7.57
N ARG A 12 3.74 -15.73 7.34
CA ARG A 12 4.44 -14.94 8.37
C ARG A 12 3.62 -13.73 8.82
N PHE A 13 2.90 -13.09 7.89
CA PHE A 13 1.96 -12.02 8.23
C PHE A 13 0.77 -12.53 9.05
N LEU A 14 0.20 -13.67 8.66
CA LEU A 14 -0.91 -14.28 9.40
C LEU A 14 -0.50 -14.63 10.84
N LEU A 15 0.66 -15.26 11.01
CA LEU A 15 1.22 -15.58 12.32
C LEU A 15 1.43 -14.33 13.18
N ALA A 16 1.95 -13.25 12.60
CA ALA A 16 2.13 -12.00 13.32
C ALA A 16 0.80 -11.39 13.80
N ILE A 17 -0.26 -11.47 12.98
CA ILE A 17 -1.60 -11.00 13.34
C ILE A 17 -2.17 -11.84 14.49
N VAL A 18 -2.09 -13.17 14.38
CA VAL A 18 -2.59 -14.07 15.42
C VAL A 18 -1.84 -13.86 16.73
N ALA A 19 -0.51 -13.72 16.69
CA ALA A 19 0.30 -13.45 17.87
C ALA A 19 -0.08 -12.11 18.52
N PHE A 20 -0.32 -11.06 17.72
CA PHE A 20 -0.76 -9.77 18.23
C PHE A 20 -2.13 -9.86 18.93
N ILE A 21 -3.10 -10.56 18.32
CA ILE A 21 -4.43 -10.75 18.91
C ILE A 21 -4.34 -11.56 20.20
N ALA A 22 -3.53 -12.62 20.23
CA ALA A 22 -3.32 -13.43 21.42
C ALA A 22 -2.70 -12.61 22.55
N LEU A 23 -1.67 -11.81 22.25
CA LEU A 23 -1.03 -10.94 23.23
C LEU A 23 -2.00 -9.89 23.78
N ALA A 24 -2.76 -9.22 22.92
CA ALA A 24 -3.77 -8.26 23.35
C ALA A 24 -4.83 -8.93 24.24
N SER A 25 -5.31 -10.12 23.86
CA SER A 25 -6.31 -10.87 24.63
C SER A 25 -5.78 -11.25 26.00
N PHE A 26 -4.52 -11.66 26.07
CA PHE A 26 -3.85 -12.00 27.31
C PHE A 26 -3.70 -10.78 28.24
N VAL A 27 -3.29 -9.63 27.70
CA VAL A 27 -3.18 -8.39 28.49
C VAL A 27 -4.54 -7.98 29.07
N VAL A 28 -5.60 -8.02 28.25
CA VAL A 28 -6.96 -7.71 28.71
C VAL A 28 -7.41 -8.69 29.79
N MET A 29 -7.20 -9.99 29.61
CA MET A 29 -7.54 -11.02 30.59
C MET A 29 -6.79 -10.82 31.91
N ALA A 30 -5.47 -10.61 31.85
CA ALA A 30 -4.63 -10.44 33.03
C ALA A 30 -5.02 -9.18 33.81
N LEU A 31 -5.19 -8.05 33.11
CA LEU A 31 -5.58 -6.79 33.73
C LEU A 31 -6.98 -6.89 34.35
N TRP A 32 -7.92 -7.51 33.65
CA TRP A 32 -9.28 -7.69 34.16
C TRP A 32 -9.28 -8.56 35.41
N ASN A 33 -8.64 -9.73 35.36
CA ASN A 33 -8.61 -10.68 36.49
C ASN A 33 -7.93 -10.12 37.73
N TRP A 34 -7.05 -9.13 37.57
CA TRP A 34 -6.38 -8.49 38.69
C TRP A 34 -7.20 -7.34 39.29
N LEU A 35 -7.86 -6.54 38.45
CA LEU A 35 -8.53 -5.31 38.88
C LEU A 35 -10.00 -5.52 39.23
N MET A 36 -10.77 -6.18 38.36
CA MET A 36 -12.23 -6.21 38.45
C MET A 36 -12.75 -7.14 39.56
N PRO A 37 -12.20 -8.36 39.76
CA PRO A 37 -12.55 -9.19 40.91
C PRO A 37 -12.17 -8.55 42.24
N ALA A 38 -11.02 -7.88 42.30
CA ALA A 38 -10.50 -7.29 43.53
C ALA A 38 -11.27 -6.04 43.97
N ILE A 39 -11.71 -5.21 43.03
CA ILE A 39 -12.38 -3.93 43.33
C ILE A 39 -13.90 -4.07 43.33
N PHE A 40 -14.47 -4.85 42.40
CA PHE A 40 -15.92 -4.91 42.18
C PHE A 40 -16.53 -6.28 42.48
N GLY A 41 -15.74 -7.28 42.90
CA GLY A 41 -16.23 -8.64 43.16
C GLY A 41 -16.76 -9.36 41.90
N LEU A 42 -16.37 -8.89 40.71
CA LEU A 42 -16.84 -9.44 39.45
C LEU A 42 -16.18 -10.78 39.13
N PRO A 43 -16.84 -11.65 38.33
CA PRO A 43 -16.29 -12.93 37.93
C PRO A 43 -15.03 -12.76 37.07
N LEU A 44 -14.11 -13.72 37.21
CA LEU A 44 -12.90 -13.82 36.40
C LEU A 44 -13.27 -13.93 34.91
N LEU A 45 -12.55 -13.19 34.08
CA LEU A 45 -12.64 -13.32 32.64
C LEU A 45 -11.83 -14.53 32.17
N THR A 46 -12.48 -15.40 31.41
CA THR A 46 -11.84 -16.47 30.66
C THR A 46 -11.22 -15.94 29.37
N PHE A 47 -10.28 -16.70 28.79
CA PHE A 47 -9.62 -16.33 27.52
C PHE A 47 -10.64 -16.04 26.40
N TRP A 48 -11.69 -16.85 26.28
CA TRP A 48 -12.75 -16.66 25.29
C TRP A 48 -13.56 -15.39 25.51
N GLN A 49 -13.80 -15.00 26.76
CA GLN A 49 -14.49 -13.74 27.08
C GLN A 49 -13.60 -12.53 26.76
N ALA A 50 -12.31 -12.58 27.08
CA ALA A 50 -11.36 -11.52 26.75
C ALA A 50 -11.21 -11.35 25.23
N LEU A 51 -11.12 -12.47 24.51
CA LEU A 51 -11.10 -12.48 23.04
C LEU A 51 -12.40 -11.93 22.48
N GLY A 52 -13.56 -12.33 23.01
CA GLY A 52 -14.87 -11.81 22.62
C GLY A 52 -15.00 -10.30 22.84
N LEU A 53 -14.53 -9.79 23.99
CA LEU A 53 -14.49 -8.36 24.28
C LEU A 53 -13.58 -7.60 23.32
N LEU A 54 -12.42 -8.16 22.98
CA LEU A 54 -11.53 -7.57 21.99
C LEU A 54 -12.13 -7.57 20.60
N VAL A 55 -12.79 -8.64 20.17
CA VAL A 55 -13.49 -8.70 18.88
C VAL A 55 -14.61 -7.67 18.86
N LEU A 56 -15.41 -7.58 19.93
CA LEU A 56 -16.47 -6.60 20.05
C LEU A 56 -15.92 -5.17 20.02
N SER A 57 -14.86 -4.88 20.77
CA SER A 57 -14.15 -3.60 20.74
C SER A 57 -13.57 -3.30 19.36
N LYS A 58 -13.01 -4.31 18.68
CA LYS A 58 -12.50 -4.19 17.31
C LYS A 58 -13.61 -3.89 16.30
N ILE A 59 -14.80 -4.44 16.50
CA ILE A 59 -15.97 -4.17 15.65
C ILE A 59 -16.55 -2.78 15.97
N LEU A 60 -16.67 -2.39 17.23
CA LEU A 60 -17.23 -1.11 17.64
C LEU A 60 -16.29 0.06 17.35
N PHE A 61 -15.04 -0.01 17.78
CA PHE A 61 -14.05 1.05 17.61
C PHE A 61 -13.25 0.93 16.31
N GLY A 62 -13.12 -0.28 15.76
CA GLY A 62 -12.40 -0.53 14.51
C GLY A 62 -13.30 -0.77 13.30
N GLY A 63 -14.62 -0.80 13.45
CA GLY A 63 -15.55 -1.17 12.36
C GLY A 63 -16.04 -0.04 11.47
N PHE A 64 -15.88 1.25 11.81
CA PHE A 64 -16.47 2.33 11.01
C PHE A 64 -15.62 3.59 10.85
N ARG A 65 -14.29 3.48 10.95
CA ARG A 65 -13.41 4.63 10.68
C ARG A 65 -12.07 4.18 10.09
N GLY A 66 -12.04 3.84 8.80
CA GLY A 66 -10.77 3.52 8.12
C GLY A 66 -10.78 2.81 6.76
N GLY A 67 -11.93 2.67 6.10
CA GLY A 67 -12.03 2.46 4.65
C GLY A 67 -12.12 1.01 4.14
N PRO A 68 -12.64 0.80 2.92
CA PRO A 68 -12.80 -0.52 2.28
C PRO A 68 -11.45 -1.23 2.14
N PRO A 69 -11.40 -2.52 1.74
CA PRO A 69 -10.15 -3.21 1.38
C PRO A 69 -9.33 -2.54 0.24
N GLY A 70 -9.72 -1.35 -0.21
CA GLY A 70 -8.97 -0.43 -1.05
C GLY A 70 -8.12 0.63 -0.31
N GLY A 71 -8.09 0.74 1.02
CA GLY A 71 -7.35 1.83 1.71
C GLY A 71 -5.83 1.90 1.43
N ARG A 72 -5.14 0.75 1.37
CA ARG A 72 -3.73 0.68 0.94
C ARG A 72 -3.57 0.84 -0.58
N ALA A 73 -4.59 0.45 -1.36
CA ALA A 73 -4.59 0.57 -2.81
C ALA A 73 -4.85 2.01 -3.27
N ALA A 74 -5.76 2.74 -2.60
CA ALA A 74 -6.09 4.13 -2.85
C ALA A 74 -4.94 5.06 -2.44
N TRP A 75 -4.24 4.77 -1.34
CA TRP A 75 -3.03 5.50 -0.97
C TRP A 75 -1.90 5.25 -1.99
N LYS A 76 -1.73 4.01 -2.46
CA LYS A 76 -0.82 3.71 -3.57
C LYS A 76 -1.23 4.40 -4.88
N ALA A 77 -2.52 4.43 -5.20
CA ALA A 77 -3.03 5.08 -6.41
C ALA A 77 -2.77 6.58 -6.39
N LYS A 78 -3.07 7.25 -5.26
CA LYS A 78 -2.73 8.67 -5.07
C LYS A 78 -1.23 8.93 -5.09
N ALA A 79 -0.43 8.07 -4.48
CA ALA A 79 1.04 8.20 -4.50
C ALA A 79 1.60 8.03 -5.92
N GLN A 80 1.05 7.09 -6.70
CA GLN A 80 1.43 6.85 -8.09
C GLN A 80 1.01 8.01 -9.00
N GLU A 81 -0.19 8.56 -8.80
CA GLU A 81 -0.69 9.74 -9.52
C GLU A 81 0.18 10.97 -9.22
N HIS A 82 0.50 11.22 -7.95
CA HIS A 82 1.40 12.31 -7.56
C HIS A 82 2.81 12.16 -8.16
N TRP A 83 3.34 10.93 -8.23
CA TRP A 83 4.65 10.67 -8.84
C TRP A 83 4.61 10.84 -10.37
N ARG A 84 3.51 10.43 -11.03
CA ARG A 84 3.26 10.67 -12.46
C ARG A 84 3.22 12.16 -12.77
N ASN A 85 2.42 12.93 -12.03
CA ASN A 85 2.28 14.36 -12.24
C ASN A 85 3.63 15.08 -12.04
N LYS A 86 4.39 14.68 -11.00
CA LYS A 86 5.74 15.23 -10.76
C LYS A 86 6.72 14.93 -11.90
N MET A 87 6.68 13.72 -12.45
CA MET A 87 7.50 13.36 -13.62
C MET A 87 7.08 14.15 -14.86
N GLU A 88 5.78 14.32 -15.08
CA GLU A 88 5.25 15.06 -16.23
C GLU A 88 5.64 16.55 -16.18
N SER A 89 5.51 17.21 -15.02
CA SER A 89 5.97 18.60 -14.86
C SER A 89 7.48 18.74 -15.08
N ARG A 90 8.29 17.76 -14.66
CA ARG A 90 9.73 17.73 -14.93
C ARG A 90 10.04 17.54 -16.42
N MET A 91 9.21 16.79 -17.14
CA MET A 91 9.38 16.59 -18.58
C MET A 91 8.93 17.81 -19.41
N GLN A 92 7.97 18.61 -18.95
CA GLN A 92 7.51 19.80 -19.67
C GLN A 92 8.49 20.98 -19.59
N GLY A 93 9.25 21.11 -18.50
CA GLY A 93 10.25 22.18 -18.33
C GLY A 93 11.60 21.94 -19.00
N MET A 94 11.74 20.87 -19.80
CA MET A 94 12.99 20.46 -20.42
C MET A 94 13.03 20.91 -21.90
N SER A 95 14.06 21.66 -22.28
CA SER A 95 14.32 22.10 -23.66
C SER A 95 14.40 20.91 -24.62
N GLU A 96 14.07 21.10 -25.90
CA GLU A 96 14.02 20.02 -26.90
C GLU A 96 15.32 19.21 -26.96
N GLU A 97 16.47 19.89 -26.87
CA GLU A 97 17.80 19.25 -26.87
C GLU A 97 18.04 18.36 -25.63
N GLU A 98 17.57 18.78 -24.45
CA GLU A 98 17.70 17.99 -23.22
C GLU A 98 16.74 16.80 -23.21
N ARG A 99 15.54 16.98 -23.79
CA ARG A 99 14.54 15.92 -23.96
C ARG A 99 15.07 14.80 -24.86
N GLU A 100 15.83 15.13 -25.90
CA GLU A 100 16.46 14.16 -26.78
C GLU A 100 17.56 13.36 -26.09
N LYS A 101 18.48 14.02 -25.36
CA LYS A 101 19.52 13.35 -24.57
C LYS A 101 18.90 12.44 -23.50
N PHE A 102 17.82 12.89 -22.86
CA PHE A 102 17.08 12.09 -21.89
C PHE A 102 16.41 10.86 -22.55
N ARG A 103 15.70 11.05 -23.66
CA ARG A 103 15.09 9.96 -24.45
C ARG A 103 16.15 8.94 -24.90
N GLN A 104 17.31 9.39 -25.36
CA GLN A 104 18.39 8.53 -25.82
C GLN A 104 18.99 7.70 -24.68
N LYS A 105 19.22 8.32 -23.52
CA LYS A 105 19.72 7.61 -22.33
C LYS A 105 18.68 6.63 -21.78
N MET A 106 17.40 7.00 -21.81
CA MET A 106 16.29 6.15 -21.38
C MET A 106 16.06 4.97 -22.33
N ARG A 107 16.27 5.16 -23.64
CA ARG A 107 16.28 4.09 -24.66
C ARG A 107 17.40 3.09 -24.43
N ARG A 108 18.61 3.55 -24.09
CA ARG A 108 19.77 2.68 -23.80
C ARG A 108 19.53 1.77 -22.60
N CYS A 109 18.81 2.26 -21.59
CA CYS A 109 18.55 1.51 -20.36
C CYS A 109 17.16 0.84 -20.32
N SER A 110 16.33 0.96 -21.36
CA SER A 110 14.98 0.38 -21.37
C SER A 110 14.97 -1.08 -21.85
N PRO A 111 14.18 -1.96 -21.20
CA PRO A 111 13.92 -3.30 -21.69
C PRO A 111 13.34 -3.31 -23.11
N PRO A 112 13.59 -4.36 -23.93
CA PRO A 112 13.11 -4.45 -25.32
C PRO A 112 11.61 -4.22 -25.51
N TRP A 113 10.80 -4.56 -24.52
CA TRP A 113 9.33 -4.44 -24.52
C TRP A 113 8.81 -3.04 -24.13
N SER A 114 9.69 -2.14 -23.66
CA SER A 114 9.34 -0.76 -23.26
C SER A 114 9.88 0.31 -24.22
N ARG A 115 10.52 -0.10 -25.32
CA ARG A 115 11.05 0.83 -26.32
C ARG A 115 9.89 1.47 -27.08
N MET A 116 9.70 2.77 -26.88
CA MET A 116 8.74 3.57 -27.63
C MET A 116 9.10 3.55 -29.13
N PRO A 117 8.14 3.23 -30.03
CA PRO A 117 8.34 3.35 -31.47
C PRO A 117 8.77 4.78 -31.80
N GLU A 118 9.64 4.92 -32.79
CA GLU A 118 10.12 6.22 -33.23
C GLU A 118 8.92 7.08 -33.69
N PRO A 119 8.80 8.34 -33.23
CA PRO A 119 7.88 9.25 -33.85
C PRO A 119 8.33 9.44 -35.30
N GLN A 120 7.53 8.95 -36.24
CA GLN A 120 7.72 9.21 -37.66
C GLN A 120 7.63 10.73 -37.84
N VAL A 121 8.78 11.36 -38.09
CA VAL A 121 8.82 12.76 -38.53
C VAL A 121 8.18 12.77 -39.91
N HIS A 122 6.87 13.01 -39.97
CA HIS A 122 6.26 13.40 -41.22
C HIS A 122 6.93 14.71 -41.62
N PRO A 123 7.64 14.78 -42.77
CA PRO A 123 8.11 16.06 -43.25
C PRO A 123 6.85 16.89 -43.49
N THR A 124 6.65 17.92 -42.66
CA THR A 124 5.79 19.04 -42.99
C THR A 124 6.26 19.48 -44.37
N GLN A 125 5.45 19.16 -45.38
CA GLN A 125 5.74 19.53 -46.75
C GLN A 125 5.94 21.04 -46.75
N THR A 126 7.17 21.46 -47.04
CA THR A 126 7.49 22.79 -47.51
C THR A 126 6.58 23.07 -48.69
N ALA A 127 5.55 23.90 -48.49
CA ALA A 127 4.85 24.54 -49.58
C ALA A 127 5.66 25.79 -49.94
N PRO A 128 6.29 25.87 -51.13
CA PRO A 128 6.69 27.16 -51.67
C PRO A 128 5.41 27.82 -52.18
N THR A 129 4.98 28.88 -51.51
CA THR A 129 4.06 29.86 -52.12
C THR A 129 4.85 30.63 -53.17
N GLU A 130 4.61 30.32 -54.45
CA GLU A 130 4.71 31.29 -55.56
C GLU A 130 3.79 32.49 -55.32
#